data_AF-X1BHY4-F1
#
_entry.id   AF-X1BHY4-F1
#
_cell.length_a   1.000
_cell.length_b   1.000
_cell.length_c   1.000
_cell.angle_alpha   90.00
_cell.angle_beta   90.00
_cell.angle_gamma   90.00
#
_symmetry.space_group_name_H-M   'P 1'
#
loop_
_entity.id
_entity.type
_entity.pdbx_description
1 polymer ?
#
loop_
_entity_poly.entity_id
_entity_poly.type
_entity_poly.pdbx_seq_one_letter_code
_entity_poly.pdbx_strand_id
1 'polypeptide(L)' 'MVLSEPDECAEGAKITLKNGAGKVVDTTVTNNYGDFKFDALEANSGKYSLDVEYPGYGKQELSVDVEKSINIGTIFL' A
#
# COMPACT_ATOMS: atom_id res chain seq x y z
N MET A 1 -3.41 -11.50 -22.73
CA MET A 1 -2.35 -11.30 -21.73
C MET A 1 -2.82 -12.02 -20.49
N VAL A 2 -2.36 -13.26 -20.33
CA VAL A 2 -2.73 -14.14 -19.23
C VAL A 2 -1.69 -13.94 -18.14
N LEU A 3 -2.15 -13.72 -16.91
CA LEU A 3 -1.31 -13.61 -15.72
C LEU A 3 -0.76 -15.01 -15.40
N SER A 4 0.40 -15.33 -15.96
CA SER A 4 1.33 -16.33 -15.45
C SER A 4 2.25 -15.57 -14.49
N GLU A 5 2.18 -15.65 -13.16
CA GLU A 5 1.86 -16.75 -12.25
C GLU A 5 1.35 -16.17 -10.90
N PRO A 6 0.61 -16.95 -10.07
CA PRO A 6 0.17 -16.54 -8.72
C PRO A 6 1.28 -16.29 -7.69
N ASP A 7 2.55 -16.30 -8.10
CA ASP A 7 3.75 -16.17 -7.26
C ASP A 7 4.64 -14.97 -7.64
N GLU A 8 4.20 -14.08 -8.55
CA GLU A 8 4.99 -12.88 -8.87
C GLU A 8 4.67 -11.76 -7.86
N CYS A 9 5.59 -11.55 -6.92
CA CYS A 9 5.57 -10.39 -6.04
C CYS A 9 5.61 -9.09 -6.87
N ALA A 10 4.75 -8.13 -6.53
CA ALA A 10 4.66 -6.87 -7.25
C ALA A 10 5.86 -5.94 -6.92
N GLU A 11 7.07 -6.28 -7.34
CA GLU A 11 8.26 -5.46 -7.20
C GLU A 11 8.13 -4.15 -8.00
N GLY A 12 8.45 -3.02 -7.38
CA GLY A 12 8.35 -1.73 -8.07
C GLY A 12 6.94 -1.13 -8.10
N ALA A 13 5.96 -1.74 -7.43
CA ALA A 13 4.65 -1.14 -7.21
C ALA A 13 4.79 0.12 -6.34
N LYS A 14 4.15 1.19 -6.78
CA LYS A 14 4.14 2.48 -6.09
C LYS A 14 2.99 2.50 -5.09
N ILE A 15 3.31 2.78 -3.84
CA ILE A 15 2.36 2.86 -2.74
C ILE A 15 2.31 4.31 -2.25
N THR A 16 1.13 4.94 -2.29
CA THR A 16 0.91 6.29 -1.79
C THR A 16 0.06 6.24 -0.53
N LEU A 17 0.58 6.74 0.59
CA LEU A 17 -0.16 6.85 1.84
C LEU A 17 -0.79 8.24 1.95
N LYS A 18 -2.09 8.29 2.26
CA LYS A 18 -2.87 9.50 2.50
C LYS A 18 -3.49 9.45 3.88
N ASN A 19 -3.59 10.59 4.54
CA ASN A 19 -4.34 10.71 5.80
C ASN A 19 -5.85 10.82 5.54
N GLY A 20 -6.66 10.85 6.61
CA GLY A 20 -8.12 10.95 6.54
C GLY A 20 -8.67 12.22 5.88
N ALA A 21 -7.84 13.23 5.63
CA ALA A 21 -8.18 14.41 4.84
C ALA A 21 -7.87 14.26 3.34
N GLY A 22 -7.37 13.10 2.91
CA GLY A 22 -6.95 12.81 1.54
C GLY A 22 -5.59 13.42 1.16
N LYS A 23 -4.85 13.99 2.11
CA LYS A 23 -3.52 14.55 1.86
C LYS A 23 -2.49 13.43 1.81
N VAL A 24 -1.68 13.41 0.76
CA VAL A 24 -0.51 12.52 0.67
C VAL A 24 0.46 12.85 1.81
N VAL A 25 0.71 11.87 2.66
CA VAL A 25 1.66 11.98 3.77
C VAL A 25 3.00 11.38 3.42
N ASP A 26 3.01 10.31 2.62
CA ASP A 26 4.23 9.62 2.23
C ASP A 26 4.01 8.77 0.96
N THR A 27 5.09 8.36 0.31
CA THR A 27 5.07 7.49 -0.87
C THR A 27 6.29 6.57 -0.84
N THR A 28 6.08 5.29 -1.14
CA THR A 28 7.14 4.30 -1.20
C THR A 28 6.97 3.39 -2.41
N VAL A 29 7.96 2.54 -2.65
CA VAL A 29 7.98 1.53 -3.71
C VAL A 29 8.24 0.18 -3.07
N THR A 30 7.50 -0.84 -3.48
CA THR A 30 7.67 -2.22 -3.00
C THR A 30 9.02 -2.79 -3.41
N ASN A 31 9.59 -3.62 -2.54
CA ASN A 31 10.83 -4.34 -2.83
C ASN A 31 10.59 -5.59 -3.70
N ASN A 32 11.64 -6.39 -3.91
CA ASN A 32 11.60 -7.64 -4.69
C ASN A 32 10.70 -8.75 -4.10
N TYR A 33 10.17 -8.56 -2.89
CA TYR A 33 9.18 -9.44 -2.26
C TYR A 33 7.77 -8.83 -2.28
N GLY A 34 7.58 -7.66 -2.90
CA GLY A 34 6.30 -6.94 -2.89
C GLY A 34 6.01 -6.24 -1.56
N ASP A 35 6.95 -6.27 -0.61
CA ASP A 35 6.77 -5.70 0.72
C ASP A 35 7.02 -4.19 0.70
N PHE A 36 6.24 -3.49 1.54
CA PHE A 36 6.42 -2.08 1.84
C PHE A 36 6.11 -1.81 3.32
N LYS A 37 6.59 -0.68 3.81
CA LYS A 37 6.39 -0.25 5.20
C LYS A 37 6.38 1.27 5.27
N PHE A 38 5.39 1.80 5.99
CA PHE A 38 5.39 3.19 6.44
C PHE A 38 5.63 3.20 7.94
N ASP A 39 6.73 3.84 8.34
CA ASP A 39 7.12 3.99 9.74
C ASP A 39 6.78 5.39 10.27
N ALA A 40 6.94 5.57 11.58
CA ALA A 40 6.78 6.87 12.25
C ALA A 40 5.40 7.52 12.08
N LEU A 41 4.35 6.72 11.82
CA LEU A 41 2.98 7.18 11.94
C LEU A 41 2.61 7.37 13.41
N GLU A 42 1.97 8.49 13.71
CA GLU A 42 1.51 8.77 15.08
C GLU A 42 0.46 7.73 15.49
N ALA A 43 0.58 7.19 16.71
CA ALA A 43 -0.45 6.31 17.25
C ALA A 43 -1.75 7.10 17.44
N ASN A 44 -2.90 6.46 17.16
CA ASN A 44 -4.23 7.10 17.18
C ASN A 44 -4.35 8.28 16.20
N SER A 45 -3.62 8.24 15.08
CA SER A 45 -3.74 9.22 13.99
C SER A 45 -5.01 9.00 13.14
N GLY A 46 -5.71 7.90 13.35
CA GLY A 46 -7.02 7.62 12.77
C GLY A 46 -6.92 7.03 11.37
N LYS A 47 -7.85 7.44 10.49
CA LYS A 47 -7.98 6.84 9.15
C LYS A 47 -6.86 7.27 8.21
N TYR A 48 -6.32 6.30 7.49
CA TYR A 48 -5.43 6.46 6.35
C TYR A 48 -5.96 5.68 5.15
N SER A 49 -5.57 6.13 3.97
CA SER A 49 -5.84 5.46 2.71
C SER A 49 -4.53 5.17 1.97
N LEU A 50 -4.43 3.99 1.39
CA LEU A 50 -3.31 3.52 0.60
C LEU A 50 -3.75 3.39 -0.85
N ASP A 51 -3.07 4.09 -1.74
CA ASP A 51 -3.20 3.88 -3.18
C ASP A 51 -2.05 2.97 -3.64
N VAL A 52 -2.38 1.87 -4.30
CA VAL A 52 -1.40 0.97 -4.91
C VAL A 52 -1.50 1.07 -6.42
N GLU A 53 -0.37 1.37 -7.05
CA GLU A 53 -0.23 1.51 -8.50
C GLU A 53 0.88 0.57 -9.00
N TYR A 54 0.55 -0.33 -9.92
CA TYR A 54 1.53 -1.22 -10.55
C TYR A 54 1.27 -1.28 -12.07
N PRO A 55 2.30 -1.15 -12.93
CA PRO A 55 2.11 -1.12 -14.38
C PRO A 55 1.38 -2.35 -14.91
N GLY A 56 0.33 -2.13 -15.69
CA GLY A 56 -0.48 -3.20 -16.26
C GLY A 56 -1.67 -3.65 -15.39
N TYR A 57 -1.79 -3.13 -14.16
CA TYR A 57 -2.87 -3.44 -13.23
C TYR A 57 -3.73 -2.22 -12.91
N GLY A 58 -4.93 -2.48 -12.41
CA GLY A 58 -5.82 -1.43 -11.90
C GLY A 58 -5.25 -0.80 -10.63
N LYS A 59 -5.56 0.47 -10.41
CA LYS A 59 -5.26 1.13 -9.14
C LYS A 59 -6.12 0.49 -8.04
N GLN A 60 -5.49 0.06 -6.95
CA GLN A 60 -6.18 -0.41 -5.75
C GLN A 60 -6.15 0.68 -4.67
N GLU A 61 -7.25 0.82 -3.94
CA GLU A 61 -7.34 1.74 -2.79
C GLU A 61 -7.78 0.96 -1.55
N LEU A 62 -7.05 1.10 -0.45
CA LEU A 62 -7.37 0.48 0.83
C LEU A 62 -7.46 1.54 1.90
N SER A 63 -8.44 1.44 2.80
CA SER A 63 -8.57 2.33 3.94
C SER A 63 -8.40 1.57 5.25
N VAL A 64 -7.58 2.10 6.15
CA VAL A 64 -7.24 1.49 7.44
C VAL A 64 -7.29 2.53 8.55
N ASP A 65 -7.68 2.10 9.75
CA ASP A 65 -7.66 2.95 10.93
C ASP A 65 -6.41 2.62 11.77
N VAL A 66 -5.56 3.62 11.98
CA VAL A 66 -4.25 3.50 12.64
C VAL A 66 -4.39 3.96 14.08
N GLU A 67 -4.81 3.05 14.95
CA GLU A 67 -4.71 3.21 16.40
C GLU A 67 -3.29 2.89 16.90
N LYS A 68 -2.69 1.85 16.31
CA LYS A 68 -1.32 1.37 16.53
C LYS A 68 -0.75 0.83 15.23
N SER A 69 0.51 0.36 15.24
CA SER A 69 1.08 -0.35 14.11
C SER A 69 0.19 -1.53 13.68
N ILE A 70 -0.15 -1.56 12.39
CA ILE A 70 -1.03 -2.55 11.79
C ILE A 70 -0.33 -3.22 10.60
N ASN A 71 -0.47 -4.54 10.50
CA ASN A 71 -0.16 -5.27 9.28
C ASN A 71 -1.48 -5.46 8.51
N ILE A 72 -1.50 -5.01 7.25
CA ILE A 72 -2.70 -5.00 6.41
C ILE A 72 -2.88 -6.30 5.59
N GLY A 73 -2.00 -7.28 5.79
CA GLY A 73 -1.98 -8.52 5.03
C GLY A 73 -1.50 -8.35 3.59
N THR A 74 -1.87 -9.31 2.76
CA THR A 74 -1.54 -9.36 1.33
C THR A 74 -2.55 -8.56 0.52
N ILE A 75 -2.06 -7.72 -0.39
CA ILE A 75 -2.87 -7.00 -1.38
C ILE A 75 -2.73 -7.73 -2.71
N PHE A 76 -3.85 -8.13 -3.31
CA PHE A 76 -3.90 -8.68 -4.67
C PHE A 76 -4.24 -7.56 -5.66
N LEU A 77 -3.50 -7.49 -6.77
CA LEU A 77 -3.62 -6.43 -7.79
C LEU A 77 -4.55 -6.82 -8.93
#